data_AF-A0A8T6VGG6-F1
#
_entry.id   AF-A0A8T6VGG6-F1
#
_cell.length_a   1.000
_cell.length_b   1.000
_cell.length_c   1.000
_cell.angle_alpha   90.00
_cell.angle_beta   90.00
_cell.angle_gamma   90.00
#
_symmetry.space_group_name_H-M   'P 1'
#
loop_
_entity.id
_entity.type
_entity.pdbx_description
1 polymer ?
#
loop_
_entity_poly.entity_id
_entity_poly.type
_entity_poly.pdbx_seq_one_letter_code
_entity_poly.pdbx_strand_id
1 'polypeptide(L)'
;MVNETSQSLPFSVRLCSDKAAFEVKIHRNIYVDITDLGRLLKSAKETEIIADTPHIIIFRSKGAEVTLSSNGRMLIKKVENEKEAAAVATEILSVLSEQQLKRVK
;
A
#
# COMPACT_ATOMS: atom_id res chain seq x y z
N MET A 1 -5.54 6.43 27.80
CA MET A 1 -6.30 7.28 26.86
C MET A 1 -5.47 7.39 25.60
N VAL A 2 -5.75 6.57 24.58
CA VAL A 2 -5.05 6.64 23.29
C VAL A 2 -6.06 7.18 22.29
N ASN A 3 -5.99 8.48 22.05
CA ASN A 3 -6.70 9.13 20.96
C ASN A 3 -5.85 8.93 19.69
N GLU A 4 -5.96 7.78 19.05
CA GLU A 4 -5.43 7.59 17.69
C GLU A 4 -6.62 7.50 16.74
N THR A 5 -7.08 8.67 16.30
CA THR A 5 -7.97 8.77 15.16
C THR A 5 -7.15 8.56 13.89
N SER A 6 -6.65 7.34 13.68
CA SER A 6 -6.06 6.94 12.40
C SER A 6 -7.20 6.95 11.39
N GLN A 7 -7.40 8.08 10.71
CA GLN A 7 -8.37 8.16 9.62
C GLN A 7 -7.96 7.14 8.55
N SER A 8 -8.61 5.98 8.55
CA SER A 8 -8.45 4.98 7.50
C SER A 8 -8.73 5.64 6.15
N LEU A 9 -7.74 5.66 5.25
CA LEU A 9 -7.95 6.16 3.90
C LEU A 9 -9.02 5.31 3.23
N PRO A 10 -10.18 5.87 2.82
CA PRO A 10 -11.19 5.07 2.14
C PRO A 10 -10.64 4.58 0.80
N PHE A 11 -10.81 3.29 0.53
CA PHE A 11 -10.39 2.65 -0.71
C PHE A 11 -11.43 1.65 -1.21
N SER A 12 -11.27 1.23 -2.46
CA SER A 12 -11.97 0.11 -3.07
C SER A 12 -10.96 -0.92 -3.57
N VAL A 13 -11.40 -2.17 -3.64
CA VAL A 13 -10.61 -3.29 -4.18
C VAL A 13 -11.36 -3.86 -5.37
N ARG A 14 -10.63 -4.22 -6.43
CA ARG A 14 -11.21 -4.89 -7.61
C ARG A 14 -10.22 -5.89 -8.20
N LEU A 15 -10.70 -7.05 -8.61
CA LEU A 15 -9.89 -7.98 -9.40
C LEU A 15 -9.53 -7.36 -10.77
N CYS A 16 -8.26 -7.36 -11.12
CA CYS A 16 -7.78 -6.93 -12.43
C CYS A 16 -8.37 -7.81 -13.55
N SER A 17 -8.46 -7.26 -14.76
CA SER A 17 -9.09 -7.97 -15.90
C SER A 17 -8.33 -9.24 -16.30
N ASP A 18 -7.01 -9.27 -16.08
CA ASP A 18 -6.13 -10.43 -16.28
C ASP A 18 -6.22 -11.48 -15.15
N LYS A 19 -6.97 -11.17 -14.07
CA LYS A 19 -7.11 -11.98 -12.85
C LYS A 19 -5.78 -12.28 -12.15
N ALA A 20 -4.72 -11.53 -12.45
CA ALA A 20 -3.38 -11.76 -11.90
C ALA A 20 -3.11 -10.98 -10.61
N ALA A 21 -3.93 -9.96 -10.34
CA ALA A 21 -3.80 -9.07 -9.18
C ALA A 21 -5.15 -8.48 -8.77
N PHE A 22 -5.21 -7.97 -7.54
CA PHE A 22 -6.25 -7.04 -7.09
C PHE A 22 -5.71 -5.62 -7.15
N GLU A 23 -6.44 -4.72 -7.81
CA GLU A 23 -6.19 -3.28 -7.78
C GLU A 23 -6.87 -2.67 -6.55
N VAL A 24 -6.11 -1.88 -5.81
CA VAL A 24 -6.59 -1.08 -4.69
C VAL A 24 -6.57 0.38 -5.12
N LYS A 25 -7.75 1.01 -5.09
CA LYS A 25 -7.92 2.41 -5.45
C LYS A 25 -8.31 3.23 -4.23
N ILE A 26 -7.39 4.09 -3.80
CA ILE A 26 -7.63 5.04 -2.72
C ILE A 26 -8.51 6.18 -3.25
N HIS A 27 -9.57 6.52 -2.54
CA HIS A 27 -10.56 7.51 -3.00
C HIS A 27 -10.08 8.96 -2.83
N ARG A 28 -8.97 9.17 -2.13
CA ARG A 28 -8.31 10.47 -1.99
C ARG A 28 -7.16 10.57 -2.99
N ASN A 29 -7.01 11.75 -3.62
CA ASN A 29 -5.86 12.03 -4.46
C ASN A 29 -4.62 12.25 -3.57
N ILE A 30 -3.78 11.24 -3.48
CA ILE A 30 -2.60 11.23 -2.62
C ILE A 30 -1.34 11.08 -3.45
N TYR A 31 -0.26 11.65 -2.95
CA TYR A 31 1.09 11.36 -3.37
C TYR A 31 1.82 10.66 -2.22
N VAL A 32 2.39 9.50 -2.50
CA VAL A 32 3.19 8.71 -1.57
C VAL A 32 4.66 9.03 -1.81
N ASP A 33 5.37 9.45 -0.76
CA ASP A 33 6.82 9.55 -0.80
C ASP A 33 7.45 8.16 -0.77
N ILE A 34 7.72 7.60 -1.95
CA ILE A 34 8.24 6.23 -2.07
C ILE A 34 9.64 6.09 -1.46
N THR A 35 10.45 7.16 -1.47
CA THR A 35 11.82 7.10 -0.95
C THR A 35 11.82 6.91 0.56
N ASP A 36 11.01 7.70 1.26
CA ASP A 36 10.89 7.58 2.72
C ASP A 36 10.13 6.32 3.12
N LEU A 37 9.09 5.93 2.38
CA LEU A 37 8.42 4.64 2.58
C LEU A 37 9.40 3.47 2.43
N GLY A 38 10.26 3.49 1.41
CA GLY A 38 11.27 2.46 1.21
C GLY A 38 12.24 2.34 2.38
N ARG A 39 12.64 3.46 3.00
CA ARG A 39 13.45 3.45 4.24
C ARG A 39 12.71 2.81 5.41
N LEU A 40 11.43 3.16 5.60
CA LEU A 40 10.59 2.58 6.64
C LEU A 40 10.44 1.06 6.47
N LEU A 41 10.11 0.61 5.25
CA LEU A 41 9.92 -0.81 4.97
C LEU A 41 11.21 -1.62 5.11
N LYS A 42 12.37 -1.06 4.74
CA LYS A 42 13.68 -1.72 4.97
C LYS A 42 14.01 -1.93 6.44
N SER A 43 13.43 -1.12 7.34
CA SER A 43 13.60 -1.29 8.79
C SER A 43 12.64 -2.32 9.39
N ALA A 44 11.59 -2.71 8.66
CA ALA A 44 10.60 -3.69 9.11
C ALA A 44 11.12 -5.12 8.88
N LYS A 45 11.12 -5.94 9.94
CA LYS A 45 11.66 -7.32 9.89
C LYS A 45 10.86 -8.28 9.01
N GLU A 46 9.58 -8.00 8.77
CA GLU A 46 8.65 -8.90 8.06
C GLU A 46 8.42 -8.49 6.60
N THR A 47 9.26 -7.59 6.07
CA THR A 47 9.13 -7.08 4.70
C THR A 47 10.36 -7.41 3.87
N GLU A 48 10.14 -8.03 2.70
CA GLU A 48 11.17 -8.27 1.70
C GLU A 48 10.98 -7.27 0.55
N ILE A 49 11.95 -6.38 0.35
CA ILE A 49 11.93 -5.44 -0.80
C ILE A 49 12.38 -6.18 -2.06
N ILE A 50 11.51 -6.24 -3.07
CA ILE A 50 11.78 -6.85 -4.38
C ILE A 50 12.33 -5.81 -5.35
N ALA A 51 11.75 -4.60 -5.36
CA ALA A 51 12.22 -3.47 -6.16
C ALA A 51 11.90 -2.15 -5.44
N ASP A 52 12.82 -1.19 -5.55
CA ASP A 52 12.70 0.12 -4.92
C ASP A 52 13.21 1.19 -5.89
N THR A 53 12.29 2.01 -6.39
CA THR A 53 12.57 3.10 -7.32
C THR A 53 11.87 4.37 -6.83
N PRO A 54 12.25 5.57 -7.31
CA PRO A 54 11.62 6.82 -6.88
C PRO A 54 10.10 6.90 -7.13
N HIS A 55 9.54 6.07 -8.02
CA HIS A 55 8.13 6.13 -8.41
C HIS A 55 7.31 4.91 -7.98
N ILE A 56 7.97 3.77 -7.76
CA ILE A 56 7.32 2.50 -7.48
C ILE A 56 8.17 1.71 -6.48
N ILE A 57 7.51 1.12 -5.49
CA ILE A 57 8.09 0.11 -4.61
C ILE A 57 7.32 -1.20 -4.76
N ILE A 58 8.07 -2.31 -4.81
CA ILE A 58 7.54 -3.67 -4.83
C ILE A 58 8.13 -4.38 -3.62
N PHE A 59 7.26 -4.94 -2.79
CA PHE A 59 7.67 -5.66 -1.59
C PHE A 59 6.76 -6.84 -1.31
N ARG A 60 7.25 -7.80 -0.54
CA ARG A 60 6.48 -8.92 -0.01
C ARG A 60 6.29 -8.74 1.48
N SER A 61 5.06 -8.91 1.94
CA SER A 61 4.70 -8.92 3.35
C SER A 61 3.69 -10.03 3.59
N LYS A 62 3.97 -10.91 4.55
CA LYS A 62 3.09 -12.05 4.93
C LYS A 62 2.59 -12.89 3.74
N GLY A 63 3.43 -13.11 2.74
CA GLY A 63 3.11 -13.90 1.54
C GLY A 63 2.48 -13.12 0.38
N ALA A 64 1.86 -11.97 0.65
CA ALA A 64 1.33 -11.08 -0.38
C ALA A 64 2.46 -10.28 -1.05
N GLU A 65 2.36 -10.09 -2.35
CA GLU A 65 3.25 -9.21 -3.12
C GLU A 65 2.52 -7.92 -3.45
N VAL A 66 3.11 -6.80 -3.04
CA VAL A 66 2.51 -5.47 -3.09
C VAL A 66 3.33 -4.60 -4.02
N THR A 67 2.67 -3.97 -4.98
CA THR A 67 3.23 -2.86 -5.75
C THR A 67 2.52 -1.59 -5.33
N LEU A 68 3.25 -0.57 -4.88
CA LEU A 68 2.71 0.75 -4.58
C LEU A 68 3.41 1.81 -5.42
N SER A 69 2.62 2.60 -6.13
CA SER A 69 3.08 3.73 -6.93
C SER A 69 3.00 5.03 -6.16
N SER A 70 3.83 6.00 -6.51
CA SER A 70 3.86 7.33 -5.87
C SER A 70 2.54 8.11 -5.98
N ASN A 71 1.65 7.73 -6.90
CA ASN A 71 0.30 8.32 -7.05
C ASN A 71 -0.79 7.59 -6.25
N GLY A 72 -0.40 6.69 -5.33
CA GLY A 72 -1.34 5.95 -4.48
C GLY A 72 -2.02 4.75 -5.16
N ARG A 73 -1.70 4.42 -6.43
CA ARG A 73 -2.16 3.17 -7.03
C ARG A 73 -1.43 2.00 -6.41
N MET A 74 -2.19 0.98 -6.01
CA MET A 74 -1.66 -0.22 -5.38
C MET A 74 -2.17 -1.48 -6.09
N LEU A 75 -1.28 -2.43 -6.32
CA LEU A 75 -1.61 -3.77 -6.81
C LEU A 75 -1.18 -4.79 -5.76
N ILE A 76 -2.04 -5.77 -5.50
CA ILE A 76 -1.80 -6.85 -4.55
C ILE A 76 -1.93 -8.18 -5.29
N LYS A 77 -0.88 -9.00 -5.20
CA LYS A 77 -0.78 -10.34 -5.78
C LYS A 77 -0.54 -11.37 -4.68
N LYS A 78 -0.67 -12.64 -5.04
CA LYS A 78 -0.47 -13.80 -4.14
C LYS A 78 -1.44 -13.76 -2.95
N VAL A 79 -2.68 -13.43 -3.25
CA VAL A 79 -3.83 -13.44 -2.33
C VAL A 79 -4.97 -14.17 -3.01
N GLU A 80 -5.81 -14.85 -2.26
CA GLU A 80 -6.86 -15.74 -2.75
C GLU A 80 -8.09 -14.98 -3.23
N ASN A 81 -8.43 -13.86 -2.58
CA ASN A 81 -9.69 -13.16 -2.79
C ASN A 81 -9.64 -11.68 -2.41
N GLU A 82 -10.71 -10.96 -2.75
CA GLU A 82 -10.85 -9.52 -2.51
C GLU A 82 -10.78 -9.15 -1.02
N LYS A 83 -11.29 -10.02 -0.14
CA LYS A 83 -11.27 -9.78 1.32
C LYS A 83 -9.84 -9.83 1.86
N GLU A 84 -9.03 -10.78 1.40
CA GLU A 84 -7.61 -10.86 1.75
C GLU A 84 -6.83 -9.66 1.20
N ALA A 85 -7.08 -9.28 -0.07
CA ALA A 85 -6.49 -8.08 -0.65
C ALA A 85 -6.85 -6.81 0.15
N ALA A 86 -8.10 -6.68 0.61
CA ALA A 86 -8.54 -5.55 1.44
C ALA A 86 -7.86 -5.53 2.82
N ALA A 87 -7.63 -6.70 3.42
CA ALA A 87 -6.90 -6.81 4.68
C ALA A 87 -5.44 -6.34 4.51
N VAL A 88 -4.76 -6.83 3.47
CA VAL A 88 -3.39 -6.41 3.13
C VAL A 88 -3.33 -4.91 2.87
N ALA A 89 -4.26 -4.35 2.09
CA ALA A 89 -4.36 -2.92 1.85
C ALA A 89 -4.52 -2.13 3.15
N THR A 90 -5.38 -2.58 4.06
CA THR A 90 -5.61 -1.92 5.35
C THR A 90 -4.34 -1.88 6.19
N GLU A 91 -3.59 -3.00 6.24
CA GLU A 91 -2.31 -3.05 6.95
C GLU A 91 -1.30 -2.05 6.36
N ILE A 92 -1.13 -2.03 5.04
CA ILE A 92 -0.19 -1.11 4.39
C ILE A 92 -0.58 0.35 4.64
N LEU A 93 -1.85 0.68 4.45
CA LEU A 93 -2.36 2.04 4.65
C LEU A 93 -2.30 2.49 6.10
N SER A 94 -2.32 1.56 7.07
CA SER A 94 -2.13 1.90 8.49
C SER A 94 -0.69 2.33 8.83
N VAL A 95 0.29 1.90 8.03
CA VAL A 95 1.71 2.29 8.18
C VAL A 95 2.00 3.62 7.49
N LEU A 96 1.19 4.00 6.49
CA LEU A 96 1.31 5.30 5.83
C LEU A 96 0.86 6.41 6.78
N SER A 97 1.83 7.10 7.37
CA SER A 97 1.59 8.30 8.17
C SER A 97 1.34 9.53 7.28
N GLU A 98 0.78 10.60 7.85
CA GLU A 98 0.59 11.88 7.14
C GLU A 98 1.91 12.44 6.55
N GLN A 99 3.06 12.10 7.13
CA GLN A 99 4.37 12.51 6.61
C GLN A 99 4.70 11.89 5.25
N GLN A 100 4.16 10.70 4.98
CA GLN A 100 4.35 9.95 3.74
C GLN A 100 3.28 10.27 2.70
N LEU A 101 2.22 10.99 3.09
CA LEU A 101 1.04 11.25 2.29
C LEU A 101 0.87 12.75 2.04
N LYS A 102 1.16 13.18 0.83
CA LYS A 102 0.85 14.56 0.41
C LYS A 102 -0.48 14.55 -0.32
N ARG A 103 -1.43 15.37 0.15
CA ARG A 103 -2.68 15.58 -0.58
C ARG A 103 -2.39 16.39 -1.83
N VAL A 104 -2.76 15.86 -3.00
CA VAL A 104 -2.66 16.60 -4.26
C VAL A 104 -3.96 17.40 -4.43
N LYS A 105 -3.82 18.70 -4.74
CA LYS A 105 -4.96 19.59 -4.99
C LYS A 105 -5.73 19.19 -6.24
#